data_AF-A0A2V6P755-F1
#
_entry.id   AF-A0A2V6P755-F1
#
_cell.length_a   1.000
_cell.length_b   1.000
_cell.length_c   1.000
_cell.angle_alpha   90.00
_cell.angle_beta   90.00
_cell.angle_gamma   90.00
#
_symmetry.space_group_name_H-M   'P 1'
#
loop_
_entity.id
_entity.type
_entity.pdbx_description
1 polymer ?
#
loop_
_entity_poly.entity_id
_entity_poly.type
_entity_poly.pdbx_seq_one_letter_code
_entity_poly.pdbx_strand_id
1 'polypeptide(L)' 'MFAGRIGEKVVMSDHPILAVDGEQILFAFDNVDDATGFLLKEGSDTTTLFRHNGKDWDKVERPCPQR' A
#
# COMPACT_ATOMS: atom_id res chain seq x y z
N MET A 1 9.87 12.32 -0.08
CA MET A 1 10.00 11.45 1.09
C MET A 1 8.75 11.56 1.95
N PHE A 2 8.05 10.43 2.09
CA PHE A 2 6.83 10.25 2.86
C PHE A 2 7.13 9.40 4.08
N ALA A 3 6.60 9.77 5.24
CA ALA A 3 6.80 9.04 6.49
C ALA A 3 5.50 8.97 7.27
N GLY A 4 5.30 7.85 7.94
CA GLY A 4 4.09 7.59 8.73
C GLY A 4 4.21 6.26 9.47
N ARG A 5 3.12 5.81 10.07
CA ARG A 5 3.01 4.54 10.78
C ARG A 5 2.09 3.59 10.03
N ILE A 6 2.52 2.35 9.91
CA ILE A 6 1.67 1.24 9.49
C ILE A 6 1.68 0.25 10.66
N GLY A 7 0.56 0.17 11.38
CA GLY A 7 0.50 -0.51 12.67
C GLY A 7 1.46 0.13 13.68
N GLU A 8 2.34 -0.67 14.27
CA GLU A 8 3.32 -0.18 15.26
C GLU A 8 4.62 0.36 14.62
N LYS A 9 4.87 0.07 13.34
CA LYS A 9 6.12 0.38 12.64
C LYS A 9 6.08 1.74 11.98
N VAL A 10 7.18 2.48 12.10
CA VAL A 10 7.42 3.69 11.31
C VAL A 10 7.92 3.27 9.93
N VAL A 11 7.25 3.74 8.90
CA VAL A 11 7.55 3.44 7.49
C VAL A 11 7.90 4.73 6.77
N MET A 12 9.03 4.69 6.07
CA MET A 12 9.52 5.75 5.20
C MET A 12 9.59 5.24 3.77
N SER A 13 9.17 6.06 2.82
CA SER A 13 9.17 5.73 1.40
C SER A 13 9.36 6.99 0.58
N ASP A 14 10.02 6.89 -0.57
CA ASP A 14 10.08 7.98 -1.54
C ASP A 14 8.81 8.08 -2.39
N HIS A 15 7.96 7.05 -2.34
CA HIS A 15 6.71 6.98 -3.07
C HIS A 15 5.49 7.05 -2.13
N PRO A 16 4.39 7.67 -2.55
CA PRO A 16 3.21 7.90 -1.73
C PRO A 16 2.30 6.67 -1.56
N ILE A 17 2.56 5.54 -2.23
CA ILE A 17 1.73 4.34 -2.15
C ILE A 17 2.61 3.11 -1.92
N LEU A 18 2.15 2.21 -1.05
CA LEU A 18 2.86 1.00 -0.66
C LEU A 18 1.96 -0.22 -0.76
N ALA A 19 2.50 -1.32 -1.30
CA ALA A 19 1.95 -2.65 -1.14
C ALA A 19 2.68 -3.35 0.00
N VAL A 20 1.92 -3.81 0.99
CA VAL A 20 2.44 -4.42 2.21
C VAL A 20 1.77 -5.77 2.41
N ASP A 21 2.54 -6.82 2.65
CA ASP A 21 2.03 -8.12 3.04
C ASP A 21 2.48 -8.44 4.47
N GLY A 22 1.50 -8.49 5.40
CA GLY A 22 1.77 -8.50 6.83
C GLY A 22 2.57 -7.26 7.27
N GLU A 23 3.83 -7.45 7.63
CA GLU A 23 4.74 -6.38 8.03
C GLU A 23 5.82 -6.05 6.98
N GLN A 24 5.82 -6.75 5.84
CA GLN A 24 6.81 -6.58 4.79
C GLN A 24 6.26 -5.66 3.70
N ILE A 25 7.02 -4.62 3.36
CA ILE A 25 6.76 -3.80 2.18
C ILE A 25 7.22 -4.61 0.96
N LEU A 26 6.28 -4.98 0.10
CA LEU A 26 6.56 -5.69 -1.14
C LEU A 26 7.04 -4.73 -2.22
N PHE A 27 6.32 -3.63 -2.40
CA PHE A 27 6.57 -2.65 -3.46
C PHE A 27 6.04 -1.26 -3.11
N ALA A 28 6.53 -0.25 -3.82
CA ALA A 28 6.15 1.15 -3.66
C ALA A 28 5.81 1.77 -5.03
N PHE A 29 4.84 2.68 -5.06
CA PHE A 29 4.23 3.20 -6.30
C PHE A 29 3.92 4.70 -6.21
N ASP A 30 3.98 5.38 -7.35
CA ASP A 30 3.60 6.79 -7.46
C ASP A 30 2.09 7.02 -7.57
N ASN A 31 1.33 6.03 -8.06
CA ASN A 31 -0.11 6.13 -8.29
C ASN A 31 -0.85 4.83 -7.92
N VAL A 32 -2.17 4.96 -7.72
CA VAL A 32 -3.03 3.86 -7.24
C VAL A 32 -3.29 2.85 -8.36
N ASP A 33 -3.26 3.27 -9.62
CA ASP A 33 -3.52 2.39 -10.76
C ASP A 33 -2.42 1.33 -10.91
N ASP A 34 -1.15 1.71 -10.79
CA ASP A 34 -0.01 0.79 -10.81
C ASP A 34 -0.04 -0.17 -9.62
N ALA A 35 -0.35 0.36 -8.42
CA ALA A 35 -0.48 -0.43 -7.21
C ALA A 35 -1.64 -1.44 -7.31
N THR A 36 -2.75 -1.04 -7.93
CA THR A 36 -3.90 -1.92 -8.20
C THR A 36 -3.55 -2.97 -9.25
N GLY A 37 -2.82 -2.60 -10.29
CA GLY A 37 -2.29 -3.52 -11.29
C GLY A 37 -1.38 -4.58 -10.68
N PHE A 38 -0.55 -4.21 -9.70
CA PHE A 38 0.24 -5.14 -8.89
C PHE A 38 -0.64 -6.08 -8.08
N LEU A 39 -1.64 -5.55 -7.35
CA LEU A 39 -2.56 -6.38 -6.57
C LEU A 39 -3.27 -7.44 -7.42
N LEU A 40 -3.72 -7.07 -8.62
CA LEU A 40 -4.46 -7.97 -9.52
C LEU A 40 -3.59 -9.07 -10.13
N LYS A 41 -2.29 -8.82 -10.29
CA LYS A 41 -1.36 -9.77 -10.94
C LYS A 41 -0.60 -10.62 -9.94
N GLU A 42 -0.04 -9.99 -8.92
CA GLU A 42 0.97 -10.55 -8.01
C GLU A 42 0.57 -10.46 -6.54
N GLY A 43 -0.51 -9.73 -6.23
CA GLY A 43 -0.99 -9.57 -4.86
C GLY A 43 -1.52 -10.88 -4.27
N SER A 44 -1.04 -11.24 -3.08
CA SER A 44 -1.64 -12.30 -2.26
C SER A 44 -2.97 -11.84 -1.65
N ASP A 45 -3.82 -12.73 -1.15
CA ASP A 45 -5.05 -12.35 -0.44
C ASP A 45 -4.80 -11.46 0.80
N THR A 46 -3.59 -11.50 1.34
CA THR A 46 -3.15 -10.75 2.52
C THR A 46 -2.51 -9.40 2.20
N THR A 47 -2.16 -9.13 0.92
CA THR A 47 -1.50 -7.88 0.53
C THR A 47 -2.44 -6.68 0.72
N THR A 48 -2.03 -5.68 1.49
CA THR A 48 -2.79 -4.45 1.71
C THR A 48 -2.10 -3.28 1.03
N LEU A 49 -2.88 -2.41 0.38
CA LEU A 49 -2.36 -1.13 -0.11
C LEU A 49 -2.49 -0.06 0.96
N PHE A 50 -1.46 0.74 1.10
CA PHE A 50 -1.44 1.94 1.93
C PHE A 50 -1.12 3.14 1.05
N ARG A 51 -1.81 4.25 1.28
CA ARG A 51 -1.60 5.53 0.61
C ARG A 51 -1.26 6.58 1.65
N HIS A 52 -0.22 7.36 1.40
CA HIS A 52 0.12 8.50 2.23
C HIS A 52 -0.85 9.65 1.98
N ASN A 53 -1.42 10.19 3.05
CA ASN A 53 -2.39 11.30 2.99
C ASN A 53 -1.75 12.69 3.23
N GLY A 54 -0.42 12.77 3.25
CA GLY A 54 0.35 13.97 3.61
C GLY A 54 0.74 14.03 5.10
N LYS A 55 0.15 13.18 5.94
CA LYS A 55 0.48 13.07 7.37
C LYS A 55 0.83 11.64 7.79
N ASP A 56 0.07 10.65 7.33
CA ASP A 56 0.21 9.26 7.73
C ASP A 56 -0.18 8.30 6.59
N TRP A 57 0.00 6.99 6.81
CA TRP A 57 -0.39 5.94 5.88
C TRP A 57 -1.82 5.46 6.13
N ASP A 58 -2.72 5.75 5.18
CA ASP A 58 -4.09 5.26 5.20
C ASP A 58 -4.20 3.95 4.43
N LYS A 59 -4.90 2.98 5.01
CA LYS A 59 -5.22 1.72 4.32
C LYS A 59 -6.21 2.01 3.19
N VAL A 60 -5.85 1.61 1.98
CA VAL A 60 -6.75 1.65 0.82
C VAL A 60 -7.58 0.37 0.84
N GLU A 61 -8.90 0.51 0.94
CA GLU A 61 -9.79 -0.62 0.79
C GLU A 61 -9.64 -1.21 -0.61
N ARG A 62 -9.35 -2.51 -0.68
CA ARG A 62 -9.37 -3.21 -1.97
C ARG A 62 -10.77 -3.05 -2.55
N PRO A 63 -10.92 -2.65 -3.82
CA PRO A 63 -12.19 -2.83 -4.48
C PRO A 63 -12.50 -4.33 -4.40
N CYS A 64 -13.56 -4.70 -3.68
CA CYS A 64 -14.06 -6.07 -3.70
C CYS A 64 -14.21 -6.47 -5.17
N PRO A 65 -13.62 -7.59 -5.63
CA PRO A 65 -13.97 -8.11 -6.94
C PRO A 65 -15.48 -8.37 -6.89
N GLN A 66 -16.26 -7.52 -7.59
CA GLN A 66 -17.68 -7.78 -7.77
C GLN A 66 -17.77 -9.11 -8.50
N ARG A 67 -18.32 -10.09 -7.78
CA ARG A 67 -18.44 -11.49 -8.18
C ARG A 67 -19.46 -11.65 -9.30
#